data_AF-A0A5D3IZK5-F1
#
_entry.id   AF-A0A5D3IZK5-F1
#
_cell.length_a   1.000
_cell.length_b   1.000
_cell.length_c   1.000
_cell.angle_alpha   90.00
_cell.angle_beta   90.00
_cell.angle_gamma   90.00
#
_symmetry.space_group_name_H-M   'P 1'
#
loop_
_entity.id
_entity.type
_entity.pdbx_description
1 polymer ?
#
loop_
_entity_poly.entity_id
_entity_poly.type
_entity_poly.pdbx_seq_one_letter_code
_entity_poly.pdbx_strand_id
1 'polypeptide(L)'
;LSERVLQEDRLTSIHIQELSCVARDTKLGAEEITADIPNVGEAALSKLDESGIVYIGAEVTAGDILVGKVTPKGETQLTPEEKLLRAIFGEKAADVKDSSLRVPSGTKGTVIDVQVFTRDGLEKDDRALAIEKA
;
A
#
# COMPACT_ATOMS: atom_id res chain seq x y z
N LEU A 1 31.71 7.01 22.67
CA LEU A 1 31.85 5.78 21.83
C LEU A 1 33.09 5.94 20.95
N SER A 2 33.88 4.88 20.75
CA SER A 2 35.00 4.90 19.79
C SER A 2 34.47 4.65 18.38
N GLU A 3 34.96 5.39 17.38
CA GLU A 3 34.54 5.27 15.97
C GLU A 3 34.81 3.87 15.39
N ARG A 4 35.84 3.18 15.90
CA ARG A 4 36.13 1.78 15.56
C ARG A 4 34.94 0.84 15.79
N VAL A 5 34.15 1.08 16.84
CA VAL A 5 33.00 0.23 17.17
C VAL A 5 31.89 0.36 16.13
N LEU A 6 31.74 1.54 15.52
CA LEU A 6 30.80 1.78 14.43
C LEU A 6 31.29 1.12 13.13
N GLN A 7 32.59 1.24 12.82
CA GLN A 7 33.19 0.64 11.62
C GLN A 7 33.16 -0.89 11.64
N GLU A 8 33.21 -1.50 12.82
CA GLU A 8 33.15 -2.95 13.00
C GLU A 8 31.70 -3.47 13.14
N ASP A 9 30.68 -2.62 12.98
CA ASP A 9 29.24 -2.97 13.09
C ASP A 9 28.86 -3.73 14.37
N ARG A 10 29.65 -3.57 15.45
CA ARG A 10 29.53 -4.39 16.66
C ARG A 10 28.24 -4.18 17.44
N LEU A 11 27.58 -3.06 17.20
CA LEU A 11 26.31 -2.68 17.83
C LEU A 11 25.16 -2.63 16.81
N THR A 12 25.37 -3.12 15.59
CA THR A 12 24.33 -3.18 14.56
C THR A 12 23.41 -4.37 14.85
N SER A 13 22.11 -4.10 14.96
CA SER A 13 21.06 -5.09 15.21
C SER A 13 20.09 -5.19 14.03
N ILE A 14 19.61 -6.40 13.78
CA ILE A 14 18.57 -6.66 12.78
C ILE A 14 17.22 -6.64 13.49
N HIS A 15 16.32 -5.78 13.04
CA HIS A 15 14.95 -5.69 13.53
C HIS A 15 13.99 -6.12 12.43
N ILE A 16 13.16 -7.13 12.72
CA ILE A 16 12.11 -7.59 11.81
C ILE A 16 10.78 -7.09 12.37
N GLN A 17 10.01 -6.41 11.53
CA GLN A 17 8.69 -5.89 11.87
C GLN A 17 7.67 -6.48 10.91
N GLU A 18 6.56 -6.95 11.48
CA GLU A 18 5.41 -7.43 10.71
C GLU A 18 4.39 -6.29 10.60
N LEU A 19 3.94 -6.04 9.37
CA LEU A 19 2.92 -5.04 9.05
C LEU A 19 1.78 -5.77 8.35
N SER A 20 0.56 -5.59 8.83
CA SER A 20 -0.62 -6.26 8.29
C SER A 20 -1.62 -5.26 7.72
N CYS A 21 -2.21 -5.61 6.59
CA CYS A 21 -3.32 -4.90 5.96
C CYS A 21 -4.51 -5.86 5.86
N VAL A 22 -5.72 -5.36 6.12
CA VAL A 22 -6.95 -6.16 6.02
C VAL A 22 -7.94 -5.38 5.17
N ALA A 23 -8.38 -5.97 4.06
CA ALA A 23 -9.52 -5.50 3.29
C ALA A 23 -10.81 -6.00 3.94
N ARG A 24 -11.78 -5.11 4.15
CA ARG A 24 -13.06 -5.43 4.80
C ARG A 24 -14.24 -5.03 3.95
N ASP A 25 -15.34 -5.76 4.12
CA ASP A 25 -16.63 -5.35 3.57
C ASP A 25 -17.18 -4.17 4.37
N THR A 26 -17.37 -3.03 3.72
CA THR A 26 -18.03 -1.87 4.31
C THR A 26 -19.47 -1.76 3.81
N LYS A 27 -20.28 -0.91 4.47
CA LYS A 27 -21.66 -0.66 4.03
C LYS A 27 -21.76 -0.04 2.62
N LEU A 28 -20.71 0.63 2.18
CA LEU A 28 -20.65 1.34 0.90
C LEU A 28 -20.05 0.48 -0.22
N GLY A 29 -19.50 -0.68 0.12
CA GLY A 29 -18.87 -1.62 -0.79
C GLY A 29 -17.70 -2.36 -0.14
N ALA A 30 -17.22 -3.40 -0.80
CA ALA A 30 -16.01 -4.11 -0.39
C ALA A 30 -14.78 -3.22 -0.59
N GLU A 31 -13.84 -3.25 0.35
CA GLU A 31 -12.50 -2.73 0.10
C GLU A 31 -11.74 -3.70 -0.80
N GLU A 32 -10.94 -3.14 -1.71
CA GLU A 32 -10.19 -3.92 -2.69
C GLU A 32 -8.69 -3.67 -2.50
N ILE A 33 -7.90 -4.72 -2.70
CA ILE A 33 -6.44 -4.63 -2.80
C ILE A 33 -6.11 -4.46 -4.28
N THR A 34 -5.48 -3.35 -4.63
CA THR A 34 -5.22 -3.00 -6.03
C THR A 34 -4.08 -1.99 -6.16
N ALA A 35 -3.37 -2.05 -7.29
CA ALA A 35 -2.38 -1.04 -7.67
C ALA A 35 -3.02 0.26 -8.20
N ASP A 36 -4.33 0.26 -8.51
CA ASP A 36 -5.04 1.45 -8.99
C ASP A 36 -5.46 2.36 -7.82
N ILE A 37 -4.51 3.17 -7.35
CA ILE A 37 -4.70 4.03 -6.17
C ILE A 37 -4.87 5.49 -6.63
N PRO A 38 -5.98 6.17 -6.27
CA PRO A 38 -6.22 7.54 -6.70
C PRO A 38 -5.25 8.52 -6.03
N ASN A 39 -4.85 9.56 -6.77
CA ASN A 39 -3.97 10.64 -6.30
C ASN A 39 -2.56 10.19 -5.90
N VAL A 40 -2.11 9.03 -6.38
CA VAL A 40 -0.75 8.52 -6.17
C VAL A 40 0.02 8.60 -7.49
N GLY A 41 1.25 9.11 -7.45
CA GLY A 41 2.11 9.19 -8.63
C GLY A 41 2.73 7.85 -9.00
N GLU A 42 3.06 7.67 -10.29
CA GLU A 42 3.66 6.43 -10.83
C GLU A 42 4.92 5.98 -10.07
N ALA A 43 5.72 6.93 -9.57
CA ALA A 43 6.93 6.62 -8.79
C ALA A 43 6.63 5.79 -7.53
N ALA A 44 5.52 6.06 -6.85
CA ALA A 44 5.11 5.31 -5.67
C ALA A 44 4.48 3.95 -6.02
N LEU A 45 3.86 3.85 -7.21
CA LEU A 45 3.31 2.59 -7.73
C LEU A 45 4.37 1.65 -8.29
N SER A 46 5.55 2.18 -8.66
CA SER A 46 6.64 1.39 -9.27
C SER A 46 7.14 0.20 -8.44
N LYS A 47 6.93 0.24 -7.11
CA LYS A 47 7.33 -0.82 -6.18
C LYS A 47 6.25 -1.87 -5.94
N LEU A 48 5.03 -1.64 -6.44
CA LEU A 48 3.91 -2.55 -6.32
C LEU A 48 3.84 -3.47 -7.54
N ASP A 49 3.37 -4.68 -7.32
CA ASP A 49 2.99 -5.62 -8.36
C ASP A 49 1.60 -5.29 -8.92
N GLU A 50 1.18 -6.06 -9.92
CA GLU A 50 -0.13 -5.89 -10.57
C GLU A 50 -1.31 -6.09 -9.59
N SER A 51 -1.10 -6.85 -8.51
CA SER A 51 -2.07 -7.03 -7.43
C SER A 51 -2.06 -5.90 -6.40
N GLY A 52 -1.15 -4.93 -6.51
CA GLY A 52 -1.02 -3.82 -5.57
C GLY A 52 -0.21 -4.16 -4.32
N ILE A 53 0.66 -5.17 -4.36
CA ILE A 53 1.48 -5.62 -3.23
C ILE A 53 2.96 -5.38 -3.54
N VAL A 54 3.73 -4.96 -2.54
CA VAL A 54 5.16 -4.70 -2.71
C VAL A 54 5.97 -5.96 -3.04
N TYR A 55 6.98 -5.82 -3.91
CA TYR A 55 7.91 -6.92 -4.21
C TYR A 55 8.80 -7.30 -3.01
N ILE A 56 9.06 -8.60 -2.87
CA ILE A 56 10.08 -9.10 -1.94
C ILE A 56 11.46 -8.66 -2.43
N GLY A 57 12.29 -8.13 -1.54
CA GLY A 57 13.58 -7.54 -1.85
C GLY A 57 13.55 -6.04 -2.16
N ALA A 58 12.37 -5.42 -2.20
CA ALA A 58 12.26 -3.97 -2.39
C ALA A 58 12.78 -3.21 -1.17
N GLU A 59 13.64 -2.22 -1.40
CA GLU A 59 14.02 -1.23 -0.38
C GLU A 59 12.94 -0.17 -0.25
N VAL A 60 12.43 -0.02 0.97
CA VAL A 60 11.31 0.87 1.29
C VAL A 60 11.70 1.89 2.35
N THR A 61 11.11 3.06 2.21
CA THR A 61 11.30 4.19 3.12
C THR A 61 9.95 4.68 3.63
N ALA A 62 9.98 5.49 4.70
CA ALA A 62 8.79 6.09 5.26
C ALA A 62 7.89 6.74 4.19
N GLY A 63 6.61 6.36 4.17
CA GLY A 63 5.63 6.86 3.22
C GLY A 63 5.45 6.05 1.94
N ASP A 64 6.37 5.11 1.64
CA ASP A 64 6.19 4.15 0.55
C ASP A 64 4.97 3.24 0.81
N ILE A 65 4.30 2.84 -0.27
CA ILE A 65 3.12 1.98 -0.21
C ILE A 65 3.61 0.52 -0.18
N LEU A 66 3.15 -0.24 0.81
CA LEU A 66 3.43 -1.67 0.95
C LEU A 66 2.30 -2.51 0.36
N VAL A 67 1.05 -2.10 0.61
CA VAL A 67 -0.15 -2.75 0.08
C VAL A 67 -1.14 -1.67 -0.32
N GLY A 68 -1.43 -1.60 -1.61
CA GLY A 68 -2.45 -0.75 -2.20
C GLY A 68 -3.84 -1.21 -1.78
N LYS A 69 -4.57 -0.35 -1.07
CA LYS A 69 -5.93 -0.64 -0.62
C LYS A 69 -6.84 0.53 -0.94
N VAL A 70 -7.94 0.26 -1.62
CA VAL A 70 -8.96 1.24 -1.94
C VAL A 70 -10.24 0.98 -1.17
N THR A 71 -10.83 2.04 -0.61
CA THR A 71 -12.13 1.97 0.06
C THR A 71 -13.15 2.74 -0.79
N PRO A 72 -14.30 2.14 -1.14
CA PRO A 72 -15.37 2.86 -1.81
C PRO A 72 -15.89 4.00 -0.92
N LYS A 73 -15.99 5.20 -1.49
CA LYS A 73 -16.56 6.37 -0.85
C LYS A 73 -18.03 6.50 -1.25
N GLY A 74 -18.83 6.98 -0.31
CA GLY A 74 -20.18 7.43 -0.63
C GLY A 74 -20.15 8.71 -1.46
N GLU A 75 -21.24 8.98 -2.15
CA GLU A 75 -21.40 10.20 -2.94
C GLU A 75 -21.31 11.44 -2.03
N THR A 76 -20.18 12.16 -2.10
CA THR A 76 -20.00 13.41 -1.36
C THR A 76 -20.63 14.57 -2.12
N GLN A 77 -21.55 15.29 -1.49
CA GLN A 77 -22.05 16.55 -2.03
C GLN A 77 -20.92 17.58 -2.04
N LEU A 78 -20.34 17.80 -3.23
CA LEU A 78 -19.31 18.81 -3.45
C LEU A 78 -19.89 20.22 -3.29
N THR A 79 -19.11 21.11 -2.68
CA THR A 79 -19.50 22.52 -2.58
C THR A 79 -19.46 23.20 -3.97
N PRO A 80 -20.13 24.35 -4.17
CA PRO A 80 -20.06 25.07 -5.44
C PRO A 80 -18.63 25.37 -5.90
N GLU A 81 -17.71 25.63 -4.96
CA GLU A 81 -16.29 25.88 -5.22
C GLU A 81 -15.57 24.64 -5.76
N GLU A 82 -15.79 23.47 -5.15
CA GLU A 82 -15.22 22.20 -5.61
C GLU A 82 -15.81 21.77 -6.96
N LYS A 83 -17.11 22.03 -7.18
CA LYS A 83 -17.76 21.80 -8.49
C LYS A 83 -17.13 22.66 -9.58
N LEU A 84 -16.86 23.94 -9.28
CA LEU A 84 -16.21 24.84 -10.22
C LEU A 84 -14.79 24.36 -10.54
N LEU A 85 -14.01 24.00 -9.51
CA LEU A 85 -12.65 23.51 -9.67
C LEU A 85 -12.62 22.24 -10.52
N ARG A 86 -13.54 21.29 -10.26
CA ARG A 86 -13.70 20.07 -11.04
C ARG A 86 -14.11 20.33 -12.49
N ALA A 87 -14.95 21.34 -12.74
CA ALA A 87 -15.34 21.73 -14.09
C ALA A 87 -14.17 22.37 -14.89
N ILE A 88 -13.26 23.06 -14.21
CA ILE A 88 -12.09 23.69 -14.83
C ILE A 88 -10.99 22.67 -15.12
N PHE A 89 -10.67 21.79 -14.17
CA PHE A 89 -9.57 20.82 -14.30
C PHE A 89 -10.00 19.47 -14.88
N GLY A 90 -11.31 19.21 -15.00
CA GLY A 90 -11.83 17.95 -15.51
C GLY A 90 -11.46 16.74 -14.65
N GLU A 91 -11.02 16.93 -13.41
CA GLU A 91 -10.65 15.85 -12.51
C GLU A 91 -11.87 14.94 -12.30
N LYS A 92 -11.75 13.68 -12.71
CA LYS A 92 -12.72 12.66 -12.31
C LYS A 92 -12.58 12.49 -10.81
N ALA A 93 -13.65 12.75 -10.06
CA ALA A 93 -13.67 12.31 -8.67
C ALA A 93 -13.50 10.80 -8.69
N ALA A 94 -12.45 10.33 -8.05
CA ALA A 94 -12.34 8.93 -7.75
C ALA A 94 -13.42 8.62 -6.70
N ASP A 95 -14.36 7.74 -7.06
CA ASP A 95 -15.37 7.21 -6.15
C ASP A 95 -14.74 6.31 -5.07
N VAL A 96 -13.42 6.14 -5.11
CA VAL A 96 -12.61 5.39 -4.16
C VAL A 96 -11.66 6.31 -3.38
N LYS A 97 -11.30 5.88 -2.17
CA LYS A 97 -10.29 6.50 -1.32
C LYS A 97 -9.06 5.62 -1.25
N ASP A 98 -7.89 6.23 -1.30
CA ASP A 98 -6.67 5.59 -0.82
C ASP A 98 -6.77 5.30 0.69
N SER A 99 -6.69 4.02 1.03
CA SER A 99 -6.62 3.48 2.39
C SER A 99 -5.45 2.50 2.56
N SER A 100 -4.45 2.65 1.69
CA SER A 100 -3.31 1.75 1.54
C SER A 100 -2.45 1.68 2.79
N LEU A 101 -1.80 0.53 2.99
CA LEU A 101 -0.79 0.36 4.01
C LEU A 101 0.51 1.00 3.54
N ARG A 102 1.07 1.90 4.36
CA ARG A 102 2.33 2.59 4.09
C ARG A 102 3.35 2.31 5.18
N VAL A 103 4.63 2.42 4.83
CA VAL A 103 5.73 2.29 5.79
C VAL A 103 5.61 3.37 6.88
N PRO A 104 5.69 3.00 8.16
CA PRO A 104 5.66 3.96 9.27
C PRO A 104 6.75 5.03 9.15
N SER A 105 6.44 6.23 9.62
CA SER A 105 7.38 7.35 9.64
C SER A 105 8.64 7.00 10.43
N GLY A 106 9.81 7.28 9.87
CA GLY A 106 11.11 7.03 10.51
C GLY A 106 11.65 5.61 10.33
N THR A 107 10.90 4.71 9.69
CA THR A 107 11.38 3.36 9.36
C THR A 107 11.89 3.30 7.92
N LYS A 108 13.00 2.57 7.73
CA LYS A 108 13.52 2.18 6.42
C LYS A 108 14.03 0.74 6.52
N GLY A 109 13.94 0.00 5.42
CA GLY A 109 14.39 -1.38 5.40
C GLY A 109 14.07 -2.06 4.09
N THR A 110 14.26 -3.38 4.06
CA THR A 110 14.00 -4.22 2.90
C THR A 110 12.85 -5.15 3.22
N VAL A 111 11.91 -5.29 2.28
CA VAL A 111 10.84 -6.28 2.41
C VAL A 111 11.43 -7.68 2.27
N ILE A 112 11.32 -8.50 3.30
CA ILE A 112 11.91 -9.85 3.32
C ILE A 112 10.91 -10.95 2.97
N ASP A 113 9.64 -10.75 3.29
CA ASP A 113 8.58 -11.75 3.09
C ASP A 113 7.22 -11.06 2.95
N VAL A 114 6.30 -11.71 2.24
CA VAL A 114 4.94 -11.25 2.00
C VAL A 114 4.00 -12.46 2.05
N GLN A 115 2.99 -12.39 2.90
CA GLN A 115 1.97 -13.44 3.04
C GLN A 115 0.60 -12.87 2.68
N VAL A 116 -0.15 -13.62 1.87
CA VAL A 116 -1.50 -13.25 1.43
C VAL A 116 -2.48 -14.31 1.90
N PHE A 117 -3.47 -13.89 2.68
CA PHE A 117 -4.55 -14.76 3.15
C PHE A 117 -5.85 -14.35 2.46
N THR A 118 -6.38 -15.23 1.62
CA THR A 118 -7.69 -15.06 0.98
C THR A 118 -8.75 -15.84 1.74
N ARG A 119 -9.97 -15.28 1.88
CA ARG A 119 -11.10 -16.00 2.47
C ARG A 119 -11.59 -17.07 1.49
N ASP A 120 -11.98 -18.23 2.00
CA ASP A 120 -12.61 -19.28 1.19
C ASP A 120 -13.83 -18.73 0.43
N GLY A 121 -13.81 -18.90 -0.90
CA GLY A 121 -14.89 -18.50 -1.81
C GLY A 121 -14.69 -17.17 -2.55
N LEU A 122 -13.57 -16.46 -2.36
CA LEU A 122 -13.18 -15.33 -3.21
C LEU A 122 -12.27 -15.79 -4.36
N GLU A 123 -12.32 -15.10 -5.50
CA GLU A 123 -11.34 -15.32 -6.57
C GLU A 123 -9.95 -14.97 -6.05
N LYS A 124 -9.00 -15.89 -6.27
CA LYS A 124 -7.62 -15.74 -5.82
C LYS A 124 -6.84 -14.99 -6.90
N ASP A 125 -6.21 -13.89 -6.51
CA ASP A 125 -5.30 -13.17 -7.40
C ASP A 125 -4.09 -14.04 -7.78
N ASP A 126 -3.46 -13.71 -8.90
CA ASP A 126 -2.27 -14.42 -9.41
C ASP A 126 -1.16 -14.53 -8.34
N ARG A 127 -1.01 -13.50 -7.50
CA ARG A 127 -0.06 -13.49 -6.39
C ARG A 127 -0.43 -14.51 -5.29
N ALA A 128 -1.71 -14.61 -4.94
CA ALA A 128 -2.17 -15.59 -3.95
C ALA A 128 -2.00 -17.03 -4.47
N LEU A 129 -2.26 -17.25 -5.76
CA LEU A 129 -2.04 -18.54 -6.41
C LEU A 129 -0.55 -18.92 -6.48
N ALA A 130 0.34 -17.95 -6.66
CA ALA A 130 1.78 -18.18 -6.67
C ALA A 130 2.31 -18.57 -5.29
N ILE A 131 1.83 -17.92 -4.22
CA ILE A 131 2.25 -18.20 -2.84
C ILE A 131 1.73 -19.56 -2.36
N GLU A 132 0.50 -19.95 -2.72
CA GLU A 132 -0.07 -21.25 -2.32
C GLU A 132 0.60 -22.44 -3.01
N LYS A 133 1.22 -22.23 -4.18
CA LYS A 133 1.93 -23.27 -4.94
C LYS A 133 3.42 -23.41 -4.55
N ALA A 134 3.98 -22.45 -3.81
CA ALA A 134 5.38 -22.42 -3.39
C ALA A 134 5.57 -23.14 -2.04
#